data_AF-A0AAP9SGC7-F1
#
_entry.id   AF-A0AAP9SGC7-F1
#
_cell.length_a   1.000
_cell.length_b   1.000
_cell.length_c   1.000
_cell.angle_alpha   90.00
_cell.angle_beta   90.00
_cell.angle_gamma   90.00
#
_symmetry.space_group_name_H-M   'P 1'
#
loop_
_entity.id
_entity.type
_entity.pdbx_description
1 polymer ?
#
loop_
_entity_poly.entity_id
_entity_poly.type
_entity_poly.pdbx_seq_one_letter_code
_entity_poly.pdbx_strand_id
1 'polypeptide(L)'
;MTKSGKGCAHETAVELLFNCAWGSAYQDFIDQIIDYLVKRNTKIISGMGKDDDTVFNACTLHWLTQIQVEAFLHIVSHHYAQEQALQQNRIVVTFLRSGFEGLYQQAVKQ
;
A
#
# COMPACT_ATOMS: atom_id res chain seq x y z
N MET A 1 -20.80 29.25 -11.54
CA MET A 1 -21.53 28.04 -11.10
C MET A 1 -20.70 27.33 -10.05
N THR A 2 -21.29 27.17 -8.88
CA THR A 2 -20.75 26.64 -7.63
C THR A 2 -20.43 25.16 -7.69
N LYS A 3 -19.24 24.76 -7.21
CA LYS A 3 -19.08 23.56 -6.38
C LYS A 3 -18.13 23.88 -5.22
N SER A 4 -18.69 24.55 -4.22
CA SER A 4 -18.18 24.52 -2.85
C SER A 4 -18.58 23.17 -2.25
N GLY A 5 -17.81 22.13 -2.55
CA GLY A 5 -17.84 20.89 -1.78
C GLY A 5 -16.81 21.01 -0.67
N LYS A 6 -17.26 21.07 0.59
CA LYS A 6 -16.38 20.93 1.74
C LYS A 6 -15.73 19.55 1.65
N GLY A 7 -14.47 19.47 1.25
CA GLY A 7 -13.65 18.28 1.45
C GLY A 7 -13.61 17.97 2.95
N CYS A 8 -13.68 16.69 3.31
CA CYS A 8 -13.50 16.31 4.71
C CYS A 8 -12.09 16.74 5.14
N ALA A 9 -11.91 17.32 6.32
CA ALA A 9 -10.57 17.77 6.78
C ALA A 9 -9.50 16.66 6.70
N HIS A 10 -9.93 15.40 6.73
CA HIS A 10 -9.09 14.21 6.51
C HIS A 10 -8.61 14.03 5.06
N GLU A 11 -9.44 14.31 4.05
CA GLU A 11 -9.00 14.29 2.63
C GLU A 11 -7.89 15.31 2.41
N THR A 12 -8.04 16.51 2.98
CA THR A 12 -7.06 17.59 2.83
C THR A 12 -5.72 17.25 3.50
N ALA A 13 -5.72 16.61 4.67
CA ALA A 13 -4.48 16.22 5.36
C ALA A 13 -3.70 15.16 4.57
N VAL A 14 -4.41 14.17 4.06
CA VAL A 14 -3.88 13.08 3.23
C VAL A 14 -3.30 13.66 1.94
N GLU A 15 -4.04 14.49 1.21
CA GLU A 15 -3.55 15.15 -0.02
C GLU A 15 -2.32 16.03 0.21
N LEU A 16 -2.25 16.74 1.33
CA LEU A 16 -1.07 17.53 1.70
C LEU A 16 0.16 16.64 1.92
N LEU A 17 -0.02 15.50 2.58
CA LEU A 17 1.04 14.51 2.78
C LEU A 17 1.46 13.85 1.45
N PHE A 18 0.56 13.71 0.47
CA PHE A 18 0.90 13.16 -0.85
C PHE A 18 1.56 14.16 -1.78
N ASN A 19 0.94 15.33 -1.95
CA ASN A 19 1.27 16.24 -3.03
C ASN A 19 2.20 17.38 -2.58
N CYS A 20 2.29 17.64 -1.28
CA CYS A 20 2.95 18.82 -0.73
C CYS A 20 4.02 18.49 0.33
N ALA A 21 4.29 17.22 0.58
CA ALA A 21 5.27 16.81 1.59
C ALA A 21 6.72 17.06 1.18
N TRP A 22 7.02 17.13 -0.12
CA TRP A 22 8.38 17.32 -0.63
C TRP A 22 9.03 18.60 -0.10
N GLY A 23 10.23 18.48 0.49
CA GLY A 23 10.94 19.60 1.10
C GLY A 23 10.38 20.07 2.45
N SER A 24 9.38 19.37 3.00
CA SER A 24 8.86 19.59 4.35
C SER A 24 9.40 18.55 5.34
N ALA A 25 9.10 18.74 6.62
CA ALA A 25 9.40 17.73 7.66
C ALA A 25 8.65 16.39 7.46
N TYR A 26 7.69 16.33 6.54
CA TYR A 26 6.88 15.15 6.24
C TYR A 26 7.26 14.46 4.93
N GLN A 27 8.34 14.88 4.26
CA GLN A 27 8.74 14.35 2.95
C GLN A 27 8.87 12.81 2.92
N ASP A 28 9.32 12.21 4.02
CA ASP A 28 9.57 10.77 4.13
C ASP A 28 8.36 9.99 4.70
N PHE A 29 7.17 10.61 4.76
CA PHE A 29 5.99 10.00 5.39
C PHE A 29 5.57 8.68 4.71
N ILE A 30 5.64 8.61 3.38
CA ILE A 30 5.29 7.39 2.63
C ILE A 30 6.33 6.29 2.85
N ASP A 31 7.60 6.65 2.88
CA ASP A 31 8.69 5.72 3.19
C ASP A 31 8.52 5.13 4.60
N GLN A 32 8.09 5.94 5.57
CA GLN A 32 7.78 5.45 6.93
C GLN A 32 6.63 4.44 6.96
N ILE A 33 5.59 4.62 6.13
CA ILE A 33 4.50 3.65 5.98
C ILE A 33 5.03 2.35 5.36
N ILE A 34 5.83 2.46 4.30
CA ILE A 34 6.45 1.31 3.61
C ILE A 34 7.32 0.55 4.61
N ASP A 35 8.23 1.21 5.33
CA ASP A 35 9.12 0.60 6.31
C ASP A 35 8.35 -0.11 7.42
N TYR A 36 7.29 0.50 7.93
CA TYR A 36 6.43 -0.13 8.94
C TYR A 36 5.79 -1.42 8.41
N LEU A 37 5.27 -1.40 7.19
CA LEU A 37 4.64 -2.56 6.56
C LEU A 37 5.64 -3.65 6.19
N VAL A 38 6.83 -3.30 5.68
CA VAL A 38 7.93 -4.25 5.43
C VAL A 38 8.28 -4.94 6.74
N LYS A 39 8.55 -4.18 7.80
CA LYS A 39 8.90 -4.73 9.13
C LYS A 39 7.82 -5.65 9.68
N ARG A 40 6.54 -5.28 9.50
CA ARG A 40 5.40 -6.12 9.90
C ARG A 40 5.36 -7.42 9.09
N ASN A 41 5.50 -7.34 7.78
CA ASN A 41 5.41 -8.49 6.88
C ASN A 41 6.59 -9.46 7.10
N THR A 42 7.81 -8.95 7.28
CA THR A 42 8.98 -9.76 7.67
C THR A 42 8.72 -10.55 8.94
N LYS A 43 8.09 -9.94 9.97
CA LYS A 43 7.73 -10.67 11.20
C LYS A 43 6.74 -11.81 10.95
N ILE A 44 5.71 -11.56 10.14
CA ILE A 44 4.72 -12.59 9.81
C ILE A 44 5.39 -13.79 9.13
N ILE A 45 6.26 -13.53 8.15
CA ILE A 45 6.96 -14.59 7.38
C ILE A 45 7.98 -15.33 8.25
N SER A 46 8.73 -14.62 9.08
CA SER A 46 9.64 -15.28 10.04
C SER A 46 8.88 -16.21 11.00
N GLY A 47 7.67 -15.84 11.41
CA GLY A 47 6.79 -16.70 12.23
C GLY A 47 6.24 -17.92 11.48
N MET A 48 6.33 -17.94 10.15
CA MET A 48 5.94 -19.08 9.30
C MET A 48 7.10 -20.08 9.09
N GLY A 49 8.27 -19.84 9.70
CA GLY A 49 9.45 -20.71 9.55
C GLY A 49 10.04 -20.72 8.14
N LYS A 50 9.90 -19.59 7.42
CA LYS A 50 10.37 -19.40 6.06
C LYS A 50 11.68 -18.59 6.09
N ASP A 51 12.75 -19.18 5.55
CA ASP A 51 14.09 -18.57 5.48
C ASP A 51 14.22 -17.57 4.31
N ASP A 52 15.35 -16.86 4.27
CA ASP A 52 15.68 -15.85 3.24
C ASP A 52 15.77 -16.44 1.81
N ASP A 53 15.90 -17.76 1.66
CA ASP A 53 15.90 -18.44 0.35
C ASP A 53 14.50 -18.65 -0.24
N THR A 54 13.46 -18.21 0.47
CA THR A 54 12.09 -18.31 -0.02
C THR A 54 11.77 -17.18 -0.99
N VAL A 55 10.67 -17.33 -1.74
CA VAL A 55 10.17 -16.26 -2.62
C VAL A 55 9.86 -14.97 -1.87
N PHE A 56 9.68 -15.03 -0.54
CA PHE A 56 9.40 -13.91 0.36
C PHE A 56 10.67 -13.34 1.03
N ASN A 57 11.81 -13.34 0.34
CA ASN A 57 13.01 -12.65 0.81
C ASN A 57 12.81 -11.14 0.99
N ALA A 58 13.77 -10.48 1.64
CA ALA A 58 13.72 -9.05 1.96
C ALA A 58 13.45 -8.15 0.74
N CYS A 59 14.06 -8.45 -0.41
CA CYS A 59 13.84 -7.70 -1.65
C CYS A 59 12.38 -7.83 -2.11
N THR A 60 11.85 -9.07 -2.12
CA THR A 60 10.46 -9.32 -2.51
C THR A 60 9.47 -8.59 -1.62
N LEU A 61 9.68 -8.62 -0.30
CA LEU A 61 8.80 -7.94 0.64
C LEU A 61 8.83 -6.42 0.51
N HIS A 62 9.98 -5.86 0.20
CA HIS A 62 10.14 -4.44 -0.02
C HIS A 62 9.28 -3.96 -1.21
N TRP A 63 9.48 -4.54 -2.41
CA TRP A 63 8.73 -4.08 -3.58
C TRP A 63 7.24 -4.45 -3.53
N LEU A 64 6.84 -5.59 -2.93
CA LEU A 64 5.42 -5.93 -2.75
C LEU A 64 4.71 -4.93 -1.83
N THR A 65 5.38 -4.53 -0.74
CA THR A 65 4.85 -3.53 0.18
C THR A 65 4.71 -2.18 -0.49
N GLN A 66 5.70 -1.78 -1.31
CA GLN A 66 5.64 -0.55 -2.08
C GLN A 66 4.44 -0.55 -3.05
N ILE A 67 4.24 -1.61 -3.84
CA ILE A 67 3.08 -1.71 -4.74
C ILE A 67 1.76 -1.65 -3.98
N GLN A 68 1.66 -2.33 -2.83
CA GLN A 68 0.46 -2.30 -2.00
C GLN A 68 0.14 -0.87 -1.57
N VAL A 69 1.13 -0.15 -1.03
CA VAL A 69 0.96 1.23 -0.57
C VAL A 69 0.55 2.10 -1.76
N GLU A 70 1.38 2.17 -2.80
CA GLU A 70 1.16 3.02 -3.98
C GLU A 70 -0.21 2.80 -4.63
N ALA A 71 -0.69 1.56 -4.72
CA ALA A 71 -2.01 1.26 -5.29
C ALA A 71 -3.16 1.91 -4.51
N PHE A 72 -3.12 1.88 -3.17
CA PHE A 72 -4.14 2.55 -2.35
C PHE A 72 -3.97 4.06 -2.36
N LEU A 73 -2.74 4.57 -2.38
CA LEU A 73 -2.49 6.00 -2.51
C LEU A 73 -3.04 6.55 -3.81
N HIS A 74 -2.85 5.83 -4.91
CA HIS A 74 -3.35 6.20 -6.22
C HIS A 74 -4.89 6.28 -6.25
N ILE A 75 -5.60 5.39 -5.54
CA ILE A 75 -7.06 5.48 -5.43
C ILE A 75 -7.48 6.76 -4.68
N VAL A 76 -6.78 7.07 -3.60
CA VAL A 76 -7.08 8.23 -2.76
C VAL A 76 -6.79 9.55 -3.49
N SER A 77 -5.77 9.59 -4.36
CA SER A 77 -5.41 10.81 -5.10
C SER A 77 -6.39 11.22 -6.21
N HIS A 78 -7.30 10.33 -6.62
CA HIS A 78 -8.19 10.58 -7.77
C HIS A 78 -9.55 11.20 -7.42
N HIS A 79 -9.77 11.59 -6.16
CA HIS A 79 -11.01 12.21 -5.66
C HIS A 79 -12.30 11.52 -6.17
N TYR A 80 -12.29 10.19 -6.20
CA TYR A 80 -13.42 9.40 -6.67
C TYR A 80 -14.66 9.59 -5.79
N ALA A 81 -15.85 9.49 -6.40
CA ALA A 81 -17.05 9.23 -5.62
C ALA A 81 -16.91 7.88 -4.89
N GLN A 82 -17.54 7.73 -3.72
CA GLN A 82 -17.38 6.55 -2.86
C GLN A 82 -17.56 5.22 -3.61
N GLU A 83 -18.58 5.10 -4.47
CA GLU A 83 -18.80 3.87 -5.25
C GLU A 83 -17.65 3.55 -6.22
N GLN A 84 -17.10 4.58 -6.87
CA GLN A 84 -15.96 4.44 -7.78
C GLN A 84 -14.70 4.03 -7.01
N ALA A 85 -14.45 4.65 -5.85
CA ALA A 85 -13.33 4.28 -4.98
C ALA A 85 -13.44 2.81 -4.52
N LEU A 86 -14.65 2.37 -4.15
CA LEU A 86 -14.91 0.97 -3.80
C LEU A 86 -14.67 0.01 -4.97
N GLN A 87 -15.03 0.40 -6.20
CA GLN A 87 -14.76 -0.42 -7.38
C GLN A 87 -13.26 -0.58 -7.64
N GLN A 88 -12.48 0.50 -7.57
CA GLN A 88 -11.03 0.45 -7.71
C GLN A 88 -10.37 -0.35 -6.58
N ASN A 89 -10.83 -0.15 -5.35
CA ASN A 89 -10.36 -0.89 -4.18
C ASN A 89 -10.55 -2.41 -4.36
N ARG A 90 -11.71 -2.84 -4.88
CA ARG A 90 -11.98 -4.26 -5.18
C ARG A 90 -10.99 -4.82 -6.20
N ILE A 91 -10.62 -4.05 -7.23
CA ILE A 91 -9.64 -4.47 -8.24
C ILE A 91 -8.27 -4.66 -7.59
N VAL A 92 -7.80 -3.65 -6.85
CA VAL A 92 -6.50 -3.68 -6.14
C VAL A 92 -6.44 -4.85 -5.17
N VAL A 93 -7.46 -5.03 -4.32
CA VAL A 93 -7.52 -6.13 -3.35
C VAL A 93 -7.53 -7.49 -4.04
N THR A 94 -8.27 -7.62 -5.16
CA THR A 94 -8.32 -8.88 -5.92
C THR A 94 -6.95 -9.21 -6.51
N PHE A 95 -6.27 -8.22 -7.09
CA PHE A 95 -4.93 -8.38 -7.65
C PHE A 95 -3.92 -8.78 -6.57
N LEU A 96 -3.83 -7.99 -5.49
CA LEU A 96 -2.90 -8.25 -4.40
C LEU A 96 -3.13 -9.62 -3.77
N ARG A 97 -4.38 -9.96 -3.42
CA ARG A 97 -4.71 -11.27 -2.84
C ARG A 97 -4.28 -12.42 -3.74
N SER A 98 -4.59 -12.33 -5.04
CA SER A 98 -4.25 -13.39 -6.00
C SER A 98 -2.73 -13.52 -6.19
N GLY A 99 -2.02 -12.40 -6.21
CA GLY A 99 -0.55 -12.38 -6.27
C GLY A 99 0.09 -13.01 -5.04
N PHE A 100 -0.33 -12.58 -3.84
CA PHE A 100 0.16 -13.14 -2.57
C PHE A 100 -0.13 -14.64 -2.45
N GLU A 101 -1.32 -15.09 -2.86
CA GLU A 101 -1.66 -16.51 -2.88
C GLU A 101 -0.73 -17.30 -3.81
N GLY A 102 -0.46 -16.80 -5.02
CA GLY A 102 0.47 -17.43 -5.96
C GLY A 102 1.88 -17.59 -5.37
N LEU A 103 2.40 -16.55 -4.73
CA LEU A 103 3.70 -16.59 -4.06
C LEU A 103 3.69 -17.52 -2.84
N TYR A 104 2.59 -17.54 -2.07
CA TYR A 104 2.45 -18.45 -0.94
C TYR A 104 2.48 -19.91 -1.38
N GLN A 105 1.77 -20.28 -2.45
CA GLN A 105 1.81 -21.63 -3.01
C GLN A 105 3.21 -22.01 -3.51
N GLN A 106 3.97 -21.07 -4.07
CA GLN A 106 5.36 -21.30 -4.44
C GLN A 106 6.25 -21.53 -3.20
N ALA A 107 6.05 -20.74 -2.15
CA ALA A 107 6.80 -20.86 -0.90
C ALA A 107 6.55 -22.20 -0.21
N VAL A 108 5.33 -22.73 -0.20
CA VAL A 108 4.97 -24.00 0.48
C VAL A 108 5.36 -25.25 -0.32
N LYS A 109 5.55 -25.14 -1.63
CA LYS A 109 6.03 -26.25 -2.48
C LYS A 109 7.54 -26.50 -2.38
N GLN A 110 8.28 -25.61 -1.73
CA GLN A 110 9.67 -25.79 -1.30
C GLN A 110 9.70 -26.45 0.07
#